data_AF-A0A8H3YTF5-F1
#
_entry.id   AF-A0A8H3YTF5-F1
#
_cell.length_a   1.000
_cell.length_b   1.000
_cell.length_c   1.000
_cell.angle_alpha   90.00
_cell.angle_beta   90.00
_cell.angle_gamma   90.00
#
_symmetry.space_group_name_H-M   'P 1'
#
loop_
_entity.id
_entity.type
_entity.pdbx_description
1 polymer ?
#
loop_
_entity_poly.entity_id
_entity_poly.type
_entity_poly.pdbx_seq_one_letter_code
_entity_poly.pdbx_strand_id
1 'polypeptide(L)'
;MPELAKELIPIIIAYRFKDKLTFPTIAKKLPGVTANAAQKLCKRTRERAGSNHLKTLLKNAYPIPRTGRPPRVLPGSKLSYRIRAAGRGKYKCF
;
A
#
# COMPACT_ATOMS: atom_id res chain seq x y z
N MET A 1 11.10 -1.53 10.64
CA MET A 1 10.99 -2.49 9.51
C MET A 1 9.72 -2.27 8.67
N PRO A 2 9.59 -1.20 7.85
CA PRO A 2 8.37 -0.95 7.06
C PRO A 2 8.52 -1.20 5.54
N GLU A 3 9.71 -1.53 5.05
CA GLU A 3 9.98 -1.63 3.61
C GLU A 3 9.68 -3.03 3.05
N LEU A 4 10.05 -4.08 3.78
CA LEU A 4 9.77 -5.48 3.41
C LEU A 4 8.27 -5.76 3.22
N ALA A 5 7.40 -5.08 3.97
CA ALA A 5 5.96 -5.29 3.90
C ALA A 5 5.33 -4.82 2.57
N LYS A 6 5.97 -3.91 1.83
CA LYS A 6 5.41 -3.38 0.58
C LYS A 6 5.53 -4.38 -0.56
N GLU A 7 6.70 -5.00 -0.72
CA GLU A 7 6.98 -5.94 -1.80
C GLU A 7 6.16 -7.24 -1.68
N LEU A 8 5.75 -7.59 -0.46
CA LEU A 8 4.96 -8.79 -0.19
C LEU A 8 3.49 -8.68 -0.62
N ILE A 9 2.92 -7.48 -0.71
CA ILE A 9 1.50 -7.28 -1.05
C ILE A 9 1.15 -7.83 -2.45
N PRO A 10 1.86 -7.47 -3.55
CA PRO A 10 1.56 -8.04 -4.86
C PRO A 10 1.75 -9.56 -4.91
N ILE A 11 2.70 -10.10 -4.15
CA ILE A 11 2.94 -11.55 -4.04
C ILE A 11 1.75 -12.25 -3.36
N ILE A 12 1.25 -11.70 -2.26
CA ILE A 12 0.06 -12.21 -1.55
C ILE A 12 -1.17 -12.19 -2.47
N ILE A 13 -1.34 -11.12 -3.26
CA ILE A 13 -2.44 -11.00 -4.22
C ILE A 13 -2.29 -12.04 -5.33
N ALA A 14 -1.09 -12.21 -5.89
CA ALA A 14 -0.83 -13.21 -6.91
C ALA A 14 -1.12 -14.63 -6.39
N TYR A 15 -0.60 -14.99 -5.22
CA TYR A 15 -0.88 -16.29 -4.60
C TYR A 15 -2.37 -16.53 -4.35
N ARG A 16 -3.13 -15.48 -4.00
CA ARG A 16 -4.56 -15.64 -3.73
C ARG A 16 -5.40 -15.70 -5.00
N PHE A 17 -5.13 -14.86 -6.00
CA PHE A 17 -6.03 -14.66 -7.16
C PHE A 17 -5.54 -15.35 -8.44
N LYS A 18 -4.24 -15.63 -8.57
CA LYS A 18 -3.67 -16.45 -9.66
C LYS A 18 -3.62 -17.92 -9.25
N ASP A 19 -2.95 -18.20 -8.14
CA ASP A 19 -2.65 -19.57 -7.72
C ASP A 19 -3.74 -20.17 -6.79
N LYS A 20 -4.77 -19.38 -6.46
CA LYS A 20 -5.92 -19.75 -5.63
C LYS A 20 -5.58 -20.36 -4.27
N LEU A 21 -4.40 -20.05 -3.72
CA LEU A 21 -3.95 -20.56 -2.43
C LEU A 21 -4.83 -20.04 -1.27
N THR A 22 -4.93 -20.82 -0.20
CA THR A 22 -5.60 -20.42 1.04
C THR A 22 -4.67 -19.54 1.89
N PHE A 23 -5.25 -18.64 2.69
CA PHE A 23 -4.47 -17.72 3.54
C PHE A 23 -3.49 -18.40 4.52
N PRO A 24 -3.83 -19.55 5.14
CA PRO A 24 -2.87 -20.30 5.96
C PRO A 24 -1.65 -20.78 5.16
N THR A 25 -1.85 -21.23 3.93
CA THR A 25 -0.76 -21.68 3.05
C THR A 25 0.13 -20.53 2.60
N ILE A 26 -0.47 -19.36 2.34
CA ILE A 26 0.28 -18.13 2.03
C ILE A 26 1.16 -17.71 3.22
N ALA A 27 0.64 -17.79 4.44
CA ALA A 27 1.39 -17.46 5.66
C ALA A 27 2.58 -18.40 5.89
N LYS A 28 2.46 -19.68 5.52
CA LYS A 28 3.59 -20.64 5.57
C LYS A 28 4.69 -20.32 4.55
N LYS A 29 4.33 -19.75 3.40
CA LYS A 29 5.28 -19.42 2.33
C LYS A 29 6.00 -18.10 2.53
N LEU A 30 5.40 -17.16 3.27
CA LEU A 30 5.92 -15.81 3.43
C LEU A 30 6.33 -15.56 4.89
N PRO A 31 7.65 -15.54 5.20
CA PRO A 31 8.10 -15.26 6.55
C PRO A 31 7.66 -13.86 6.98
N GLY A 32 7.05 -13.75 8.16
CA GLY A 32 6.57 -12.48 8.71
C GLY A 32 5.15 -12.06 8.29
N VAL A 33 4.42 -12.86 7.50
CA VAL A 33 3.02 -12.57 7.14
C VAL A 33 2.09 -13.59 7.80
N THR A 34 1.26 -13.12 8.73
CA THR A 34 0.20 -13.97 9.30
C THR A 34 -0.97 -14.13 8.33
N ALA A 35 -1.72 -15.23 8.45
CA ALA A 35 -2.91 -15.46 7.62
C ALA A 35 -3.94 -14.32 7.72
N ASN A 36 -4.14 -13.77 8.92
CA ASN A 36 -4.99 -12.62 9.17
C ASN A 36 -4.49 -11.35 8.47
N ALA A 37 -3.17 -11.13 8.44
CA ALA A 37 -2.57 -10.00 7.72
C ALA A 37 -2.79 -10.14 6.20
N ALA A 38 -2.55 -11.33 5.64
CA ALA A 38 -2.80 -11.61 4.23
C ALA A 38 -4.27 -11.40 3.84
N GLN A 39 -5.21 -11.86 4.68
CA GLN A 39 -6.64 -11.65 4.47
C GLN A 39 -7.01 -10.16 4.49
N LYS A 40 -6.54 -9.40 5.48
CA LYS A 40 -6.78 -7.95 5.57
C LYS A 40 -6.24 -7.20 4.37
N LEU A 41 -5.05 -7.59 3.89
CA LEU A 41 -4.44 -7.00 2.70
C LEU A 41 -5.31 -7.28 1.46
N CYS A 42 -5.62 -8.54 1.16
CA CYS A 42 -6.48 -8.90 0.04
C CYS A 42 -7.85 -8.19 0.07
N LYS A 43 -8.48 -8.10 1.25
CA LYS A 43 -9.76 -7.39 1.42
C LYS A 43 -9.63 -5.91 1.03
N ARG A 44 -8.63 -5.22 1.58
CA ARG A 44 -8.37 -3.79 1.28
C ARG A 44 -8.06 -3.56 -0.18
N THR A 45 -7.28 -4.46 -0.81
CA THR A 45 -6.96 -4.33 -2.23
C THR A 45 -8.20 -4.52 -3.10
N ARG A 46 -9.06 -5.48 -2.74
CA ARG A 46 -10.33 -5.70 -3.42
C ARG A 46 -11.27 -4.50 -3.31
N GLU A 47 -11.42 -3.95 -2.10
CA GLU A 47 -12.21 -2.73 -1.86
C GLU A 47 -11.69 -1.55 -2.70
N ARG A 48 -10.37 -1.40 -2.83
CA ARG A 48 -9.78 -0.34 -3.66
C ARG A 48 -9.95 -0.58 -5.16
N ALA A 49 -9.75 -1.82 -5.62
CA ALA A 49 -9.79 -2.15 -7.04
C ALA A 49 -11.22 -2.24 -7.61
N GLY A 50 -12.23 -2.43 -6.75
CA GLY A 50 -13.62 -2.61 -7.15
C GLY A 50 -13.87 -3.86 -8.02
N SER A 51 -12.88 -4.75 -8.14
CA SER A 51 -12.92 -5.91 -9.03
C SER A 51 -12.03 -7.04 -8.52
N ASN A 52 -12.28 -8.26 -9.01
CA ASN A 52 -11.50 -9.45 -8.69
C ASN A 52 -10.44 -9.79 -9.76
N HIS A 53 -10.31 -8.96 -10.80
CA HIS A 53 -9.33 -9.21 -11.86
C HIS A 53 -7.91 -8.99 -11.34
N LEU A 54 -7.00 -9.93 -11.63
CA LEU A 54 -5.63 -9.87 -11.12
C LEU A 54 -4.91 -8.59 -11.56
N LYS A 55 -5.06 -8.17 -12.82
CA LYS A 55 -4.41 -6.97 -13.35
C LYS A 55 -4.84 -5.71 -12.61
N THR A 56 -6.13 -5.56 -12.30
CA THR A 56 -6.66 -4.39 -11.58
C THR A 56 -6.28 -4.43 -10.09
N LEU A 57 -6.24 -5.61 -9.49
CA LEU A 57 -5.77 -5.80 -8.11
C LEU A 57 -4.29 -5.44 -7.95
N LEU A 58 -3.42 -5.88 -8.87
CA LEU A 58 -1.99 -5.56 -8.82
C LEU A 58 -1.74 -4.06 -9.01
N LYS A 59 -2.47 -3.39 -9.92
CA LYS A 59 -2.39 -1.94 -10.09
C LYS A 59 -2.76 -1.17 -8.82
N ASN A 60 -3.65 -1.73 -8.00
CA ASN A 60 -4.15 -1.13 -6.76
C ASN A 60 -3.56 -1.73 -5.48
N ALA A 61 -2.53 -2.58 -5.59
CA ALA A 61 -1.87 -3.26 -4.46
C ALA A 61 -1.42 -2.25 -3.39
N TYR A 62 -0.87 -1.12 -3.83
CA TYR A 62 -0.35 -0.09 -2.95
C TYR A 62 -1.41 0.95 -2.59
N PRO A 63 -1.53 1.35 -1.32
CA PRO A 63 -2.35 2.49 -0.95
C PRO A 63 -1.76 3.76 -1.57
N ILE A 64 -2.58 4.43 -2.38
CA ILE A 64 -2.36 5.85 -2.69
C ILE A 64 -2.35 6.59 -1.33
N PRO A 65 -1.39 7.49 -1.07
CA PRO A 65 -1.41 8.30 0.14
C PRO A 65 -2.77 8.99 0.26
N ARG A 66 -3.33 9.04 1.49
CA ARG A 66 -4.60 9.74 1.75
C ARG A 66 -4.54 11.13 1.14
N THR A 67 -5.59 11.49 0.41
CA THR A 67 -5.78 12.79 -0.22
C THR A 67 -5.41 13.91 0.77
N GLY A 68 -4.54 14.82 0.34
CA GLY A 68 -4.04 15.94 1.15
C GLY A 68 -2.72 15.70 1.89
N ARG A 69 -2.24 14.44 2.05
CA ARG A 69 -0.88 14.20 2.58
C ARG A 69 0.12 14.21 1.43
N PRO A 70 1.06 15.17 1.37
CA PRO A 70 2.12 15.14 0.37
C PRO A 70 2.90 13.82 0.49
N PRO A 71 3.43 13.29 -0.63
CA PRO A 71 4.27 12.09 -0.60
C PRO A 71 5.41 12.29 0.42
N ARG A 72 5.82 11.24 1.13
CA ARG A 72 7.01 11.33 1.99
C ARG A 72 8.21 11.59 1.09
N VAL A 73 8.72 12.81 1.13
CA VAL A 73 9.92 13.23 0.40
C VAL A 73 11.09 13.22 1.35
N LEU A 74 12.28 12.88 0.86
CA LEU A 74 13.51 12.95 1.63
C LEU A 74 13.68 14.36 2.25
N PRO A 75 13.90 14.46 3.58
CA PRO A 75 14.13 15.73 4.23
C PRO A 75 15.37 16.42 3.63
N GLY A 76 15.27 17.72 3.35
CA GLY A 76 16.38 18.50 2.76
C GLY A 76 16.41 18.54 1.23
N SER A 77 15.65 17.69 0.54
CA SER A 77 15.55 17.74 -0.93
C SER A 77 14.87 19.04 -1.42
N LYS A 78 15.19 19.48 -2.65
CA LYS A 78 14.53 20.63 -3.31
C LYS A 78 13.01 20.49 -3.33
N LEU A 79 12.52 19.26 -3.52
CA LEU A 79 11.09 18.96 -3.55
C LEU A 79 10.45 19.05 -2.16
N SER A 80 11.17 18.68 -1.08
CA SER A 80 10.73 18.92 0.30
C SER A 80 10.61 20.40 0.66
N TYR A 81 11.48 21.25 0.09
CA TYR A 81 11.42 22.70 0.31
C TYR A 81 10.19 23.31 -0.38
N ARG A 82 9.94 22.92 -1.64
CA ARG A 82 8.77 23.37 -2.41
C ARG A 82 7.44 23.01 -1.72
N ILE A 83 7.31 21.78 -1.22
CA ILE A 83 6.11 21.34 -0.49
C ILE A 83 5.93 22.12 0.82
N ARG A 84 7.00 22.35 1.58
CA ARG A 84 6.95 23.16 2.81
C ARG A 84 6.58 24.61 2.53
N ALA A 85 7.13 25.21 1.46
CA ALA A 85 6.80 26.56 1.04
C ALA A 85 5.32 26.69 0.65
N ALA A 86 4.79 25.73 -0.12
CA ALA A 86 3.38 25.70 -0.50
C ALA A 86 2.41 25.52 0.70
N GLY A 87 2.85 24.86 1.77
CA GLY A 87 2.07 24.67 3.00
C GLY A 87 2.07 25.86 3.96
N ARG A 88 3.07 26.74 3.90
CA ARG A 88 3.25 27.86 4.85
C ARG A 88 2.22 28.98 4.75
N GLY A 89 1.42 29.03 3.67
CA GLY A 89 0.39 30.05 3.46
C GLY A 89 -1.04 29.64 3.81
N LYS A 90 -1.32 28.33 4.00
CA LYS A 90 -2.70 27.83 4.16
C LYS A 90 -3.24 27.79 5.60
N TYR A 91 -2.40 28.09 6.60
CA TYR A 91 -2.75 28.06 8.03
C TYR A 91 -2.47 29.39 8.76
N LYS A 92 -2.40 30.52 8.03
CA LYS A 92 -2.44 31.86 8.62
C LYS A 92 -3.89 32.37 8.60
N CYS A 93 -4.75 31.77 9.41
CA CYS A 93 -6.01 32.39 9.83
C CYS A 93 -6.02 32.30 11.37
N PHE A 94 -5.48 33.34 12.00
CA PHE A 94 -5.85 33.76 13.34
C PHE A 94 -6.72 35.01 13.16
#